data_AF-A0A059EXJ3-F1
#
_entry.id   AF-A0A059EXJ3-F1
#
_cell.length_a   1.000
_cell.length_b   1.000
_cell.length_c   1.000
_cell.angle_alpha   90.00
_cell.angle_beta   90.00
_cell.angle_gamma   90.00
#
_symmetry.space_group_name_H-M   'P 1'
#
loop_
_entity.id
_entity.type
_entity.pdbx_description
1 polymer ?
#
loop_
_entity_poly.entity_id
_entity_poly.type
_entity_poly.pdbx_seq_one_letter_code
_entity_poly.pdbx_strand_id
1 'polypeptide(L)'
;MSISINMENRNSIIIPILTKLAKYEADYIRSACTRKELERKLHEIKNDYESVQKHFTQSDMNYIAIMLLFLERIKTSLELEDEIIRIIDCESSRFNSNITKVLEDLKQSFKNIQRMSTQDGSASLDGSMKAKRTNYPKQTSHILKKWLQENAKDPYPSDTEKAILREKTGLDATQLNNWFINARRRILPFLRENNNRHKGEMNHN
;
A
#
# COMPACT_ATOMS: atom_id res chain seq x y z
N MET A 1 -66.47 -15.54 -6.03
CA MET A 1 -66.01 -16.82 -5.47
C MET A 1 -64.54 -16.68 -5.15
N SER A 2 -64.22 -16.44 -3.88
CA SER A 2 -62.83 -16.39 -3.41
C SER A 2 -62.28 -17.82 -3.45
N ILE A 3 -61.39 -18.10 -4.38
CA ILE A 3 -60.69 -19.38 -4.44
C ILE A 3 -59.81 -19.45 -3.19
N SER A 4 -60.20 -20.26 -2.22
CA SER A 4 -59.34 -20.60 -1.08
C SER A 4 -58.12 -21.36 -1.61
N ILE A 5 -57.01 -20.65 -1.78
CA ILE A 5 -55.72 -21.24 -2.15
C ILE A 5 -55.22 -22.03 -0.93
N ASN A 6 -55.10 -23.36 -1.08
CA ASN A 6 -54.66 -24.27 -0.01
C ASN A 6 -53.21 -23.99 0.43
N MET A 7 -52.87 -24.30 1.69
CA MET A 7 -51.53 -24.10 2.29
C MET A 7 -50.38 -24.71 1.45
N GLU A 8 -50.58 -25.88 0.85
CA GLU A 8 -49.59 -26.51 -0.02
C GLU A 8 -49.26 -25.68 -1.28
N ASN A 9 -50.26 -25.00 -1.83
CA ASN A 9 -50.07 -24.12 -3.00
C ASN A 9 -49.30 -22.85 -2.60
N ARG A 10 -49.50 -22.35 -1.37
CA ARG A 10 -48.79 -21.19 -0.82
C ARG A 10 -47.31 -21.48 -0.53
N ASN A 11 -47.02 -22.65 0.04
CA ASN A 11 -45.65 -23.11 0.28
C ASN A 11 -44.87 -23.24 -1.04
N SER A 12 -45.51 -23.76 -2.08
CA SER A 12 -44.91 -23.86 -3.42
C SER A 12 -44.53 -22.51 -4.03
N ILE A 13 -45.11 -21.41 -3.55
CA ILE A 13 -44.89 -20.06 -4.08
C ILE A 13 -43.86 -19.30 -3.24
N ILE A 14 -43.96 -19.37 -1.91
CA ILE A 14 -43.16 -18.55 -0.99
C ILE A 14 -41.79 -19.19 -0.67
N ILE A 15 -41.73 -20.52 -0.54
CA ILE A 15 -40.48 -21.23 -0.22
C ILE A 15 -39.38 -21.01 -1.27
N PRO A 16 -39.67 -20.97 -2.59
CA PRO A 16 -38.65 -20.63 -3.59
C PRO A 16 -38.01 -19.25 -3.35
N ILE A 17 -38.82 -18.24 -3.01
CA ILE A 17 -38.34 -16.88 -2.72
C ILE A 17 -37.41 -16.91 -1.50
N LEU A 18 -37.85 -17.56 -0.42
CA LEU A 18 -37.06 -17.74 0.80
C LEU A 18 -35.76 -18.50 0.55
N THR A 19 -35.81 -19.54 -0.27
CA THR A 19 -34.64 -20.37 -0.62
C THR A 19 -33.62 -19.57 -1.42
N LYS A 20 -34.09 -18.78 -2.41
CA LYS A 20 -33.22 -17.86 -3.16
C LYS A 20 -32.61 -16.82 -2.22
N LEU A 21 -33.41 -16.18 -1.37
CA LEU A 21 -32.95 -15.14 -0.44
C LEU A 21 -31.89 -15.68 0.53
N ALA A 22 -32.13 -16.85 1.13
CA ALA A 22 -31.17 -17.53 1.99
C ALA A 22 -29.86 -17.87 1.26
N LYS A 23 -29.94 -18.32 0.01
CA LYS A 23 -28.76 -18.58 -0.82
C LYS A 23 -27.99 -17.30 -1.11
N TYR A 24 -28.67 -16.22 -1.49
CA TYR A 24 -28.04 -14.95 -1.86
C TYR A 24 -27.34 -14.30 -0.68
N GLU A 25 -27.97 -14.36 0.50
CA GLU A 25 -27.39 -13.94 1.76
C GLU A 25 -26.13 -14.75 2.10
N ALA A 26 -26.21 -16.09 2.02
CA ALA A 26 -25.06 -16.95 2.29
C ALA A 26 -23.92 -16.77 1.29
N ASP A 27 -24.23 -16.57 0.01
CA ASP A 27 -23.25 -16.25 -1.04
C ASP A 27 -22.54 -14.93 -0.73
N TYR A 28 -23.27 -13.93 -0.24
CA TYR A 28 -22.69 -12.63 0.10
C TYR A 28 -21.79 -12.70 1.33
N ILE A 29 -22.28 -13.30 2.42
CA ILE A 29 -21.53 -13.42 3.68
C ILE A 29 -20.24 -14.24 3.50
N ARG A 30 -20.26 -15.27 2.63
CA ARG A 30 -19.06 -16.06 2.31
C ARG A 30 -18.18 -15.43 1.22
N SER A 31 -18.48 -14.19 0.83
CA SER A 31 -17.78 -13.46 -0.24
C SER A 31 -17.74 -14.19 -1.58
N ALA A 32 -18.71 -15.08 -1.84
CA ALA A 32 -18.88 -15.78 -3.12
C ALA A 32 -19.62 -14.91 -4.16
N CYS A 33 -20.06 -13.71 -3.77
CA CYS A 33 -20.85 -12.79 -4.57
C CYS A 33 -20.40 -11.34 -4.31
N THR A 34 -20.34 -10.51 -5.36
CA THR A 34 -20.03 -9.08 -5.21
C THR A 34 -21.27 -8.27 -4.81
N ARG A 35 -21.07 -7.04 -4.30
CA ARG A 35 -22.19 -6.13 -3.97
C ARG A 35 -23.11 -5.85 -5.16
N LYS A 36 -22.53 -5.67 -6.36
CA LYS A 36 -23.30 -5.46 -7.60
C LYS A 36 -24.12 -6.70 -8.00
N GLU A 37 -23.57 -7.88 -7.80
CA GLU A 37 -24.28 -9.13 -8.08
C GLU A 37 -25.38 -9.40 -7.03
N LEU A 38 -25.13 -9.05 -5.76
CA LEU A 38 -26.16 -9.09 -4.71
C LEU A 38 -27.30 -8.12 -5.04
N GLU A 39 -27.01 -6.90 -5.49
CA GLU A 39 -28.02 -5.93 -5.90
C GLU A 39 -28.94 -6.48 -7.00
N ARG A 40 -28.36 -7.11 -8.02
CA ARG A 40 -29.11 -7.77 -9.10
C ARG A 40 -30.00 -8.90 -8.57
N LYS A 41 -29.46 -9.73 -7.68
CA LYS A 41 -30.16 -10.83 -7.00
C LYS A 41 -31.31 -10.33 -6.11
N LEU A 42 -31.13 -9.22 -5.39
CA LEU A 42 -32.19 -8.60 -4.58
C LEU A 42 -33.30 -7.98 -5.44
N HIS A 43 -32.97 -7.42 -6.61
CA HIS A 43 -33.99 -6.98 -7.57
C HIS A 43 -34.84 -8.15 -8.09
N GLU A 44 -34.23 -9.32 -8.32
CA GLU A 44 -34.98 -10.53 -8.66
C GLU A 44 -35.95 -10.93 -7.54
N ILE A 45 -35.49 -10.94 -6.28
CA ILE A 45 -36.34 -11.22 -5.12
C ILE A 45 -37.49 -10.23 -5.00
N LYS A 46 -37.21 -8.93 -5.25
CA LYS A 46 -38.24 -7.89 -5.25
C LYS A 46 -39.33 -8.19 -6.27
N ASN A 47 -38.95 -8.52 -7.51
CA ASN A 47 -39.92 -8.85 -8.57
C ASN A 47 -40.74 -10.10 -8.23
N ASP A 48 -40.07 -11.15 -7.72
CA ASP A 48 -40.74 -12.39 -7.29
C ASP A 48 -41.73 -12.10 -6.15
N TYR A 49 -41.35 -11.29 -5.16
CA TYR A 49 -42.19 -10.88 -4.05
C TYR A 49 -43.39 -10.02 -4.50
N GLU A 50 -43.18 -9.08 -5.42
CA GLU A 50 -44.25 -8.22 -5.95
C GLU A 50 -45.38 -9.01 -6.62
N SER A 51 -45.05 -10.15 -7.24
CA SER A 51 -46.02 -11.04 -7.88
C SER A 51 -46.94 -11.76 -6.89
N VAL A 52 -46.49 -11.95 -5.63
CA VAL A 52 -47.20 -12.75 -4.62
C VAL A 52 -47.80 -11.90 -3.49
N GLN A 53 -47.33 -10.65 -3.32
CA GLN A 53 -47.62 -9.85 -2.13
C GLN A 53 -49.11 -9.54 -1.89
N LYS A 54 -49.91 -9.50 -2.96
CA LYS A 54 -51.36 -9.21 -2.86
C LYS A 54 -52.15 -10.35 -2.22
N HIS A 55 -51.54 -11.51 -2.03
CA HIS A 55 -52.18 -12.73 -1.55
C HIS A 55 -51.71 -13.16 -0.15
N PHE A 56 -50.93 -12.33 0.54
CA PHE A 56 -50.51 -12.64 1.91
C PHE A 56 -51.68 -12.61 2.88
N THR A 57 -51.74 -13.61 3.75
CA THR A 57 -52.69 -13.65 4.86
C THR A 57 -51.95 -13.86 6.18
N GLN A 58 -52.68 -13.81 7.30
CA GLN A 58 -52.11 -13.99 8.64
C GLN A 58 -51.28 -15.27 8.79
N SER A 59 -51.61 -16.34 8.05
CA SER A 59 -50.86 -17.59 8.08
C SER A 59 -49.46 -17.50 7.46
N ASP A 60 -49.15 -16.43 6.71
CA ASP A 60 -47.82 -16.21 6.12
C ASP A 60 -46.91 -15.34 6.97
N MET A 61 -47.36 -14.87 8.14
CA MET A 61 -46.57 -13.98 9.00
C MET A 61 -45.19 -14.56 9.33
N ASN A 62 -45.10 -15.89 9.50
CA ASN A 62 -43.83 -16.57 9.73
C ASN A 62 -42.88 -16.45 8.52
N TYR A 63 -43.39 -16.55 7.30
CA TYR A 63 -42.57 -16.39 6.10
C TYR A 63 -42.06 -14.96 5.94
N ILE A 64 -42.92 -13.97 6.19
CA ILE A 64 -42.56 -12.56 6.16
C ILE A 64 -41.48 -12.28 7.21
N ALA A 65 -41.63 -12.79 8.45
CA ALA A 65 -40.63 -12.64 9.50
C ALA A 65 -39.27 -13.23 9.08
N ILE A 66 -39.25 -14.42 8.47
CA ILE A 66 -38.02 -15.05 7.98
C ILE A 66 -37.38 -14.22 6.85
N MET A 67 -38.18 -13.72 5.89
CA MET A 67 -37.66 -12.81 4.84
C MET A 67 -37.02 -11.56 5.45
N LEU A 68 -37.69 -10.93 6.42
CA LEU A 68 -37.17 -9.75 7.11
C LEU A 68 -35.87 -10.05 7.86
N LEU A 69 -35.76 -11.22 8.50
CA LEU A 69 -34.52 -11.64 9.17
C LEU A 69 -33.35 -11.77 8.19
N PHE A 70 -33.58 -12.35 7.01
CA PHE A 70 -32.55 -12.43 5.97
C PHE A 70 -32.16 -11.05 5.45
N LEU A 71 -33.14 -10.20 5.15
CA LEU A 71 -32.89 -8.84 4.67
C LEU A 71 -32.15 -7.99 5.68
N GLU A 72 -32.52 -8.05 6.97
CA GLU A 72 -31.83 -7.30 8.01
C GLU A 72 -30.38 -7.78 8.16
N ARG A 73 -30.13 -9.08 8.07
CA ARG A 73 -28.77 -9.62 8.14
C ARG A 73 -27.91 -9.20 6.95
N ILE A 74 -28.46 -9.20 5.73
CA ILE A 74 -27.77 -8.65 4.54
C ILE A 74 -27.45 -7.17 4.76
N LYS A 75 -28.42 -6.39 5.23
CA LYS A 75 -28.26 -4.96 5.50
C LYS A 75 -27.15 -4.71 6.53
N THR A 76 -27.15 -5.40 7.66
CA THR A 76 -26.09 -5.27 8.67
C THR A 76 -24.71 -5.61 8.10
N SER A 77 -24.62 -6.62 7.22
CA SER A 77 -23.37 -6.96 6.55
C SER A 77 -22.85 -5.82 5.65
N LEU A 78 -23.75 -5.15 4.91
CA LEU A 78 -23.41 -4.01 4.07
C LEU A 78 -22.99 -2.79 4.89
N GLU A 79 -23.70 -2.50 5.97
CA GLU A 79 -23.39 -1.40 6.89
C GLU A 79 -22.02 -1.58 7.55
N LEU A 80 -21.67 -2.82 7.91
CA LEU A 80 -20.35 -3.14 8.47
C LEU A 80 -19.23 -2.91 7.45
N GLU A 81 -19.41 -3.34 6.20
CA GLU A 81 -18.43 -3.08 5.13
C GLU A 81 -18.23 -1.57 4.93
N ASP A 82 -19.31 -0.81 4.87
CA ASP A 82 -19.25 0.64 4.71
C ASP A 82 -18.51 1.30 5.87
N GLU A 83 -18.74 0.84 7.11
CA GLU A 83 -18.04 1.35 8.29
C GLU A 83 -16.54 1.03 8.26
N ILE A 84 -16.16 -0.20 7.86
CA ILE A 84 -14.76 -0.58 7.71
C ILE A 84 -14.07 0.31 6.66
N ILE A 85 -14.72 0.53 5.52
CA ILE A 85 -14.21 1.42 4.46
C ILE A 85 -14.02 2.84 5.01
N ARG A 86 -15.02 3.39 5.71
CA ARG A 86 -14.91 4.73 6.34
C ARG A 86 -13.74 4.84 7.29
N ILE A 87 -13.53 3.84 8.15
CA ILE A 87 -12.41 3.82 9.09
C ILE A 87 -11.07 3.80 8.34
N ILE A 88 -10.94 2.94 7.33
CA ILE A 88 -9.72 2.83 6.51
C ILE A 88 -9.42 4.15 5.80
N ASP A 89 -10.41 4.80 5.20
CA ASP A 89 -10.25 6.06 4.48
C ASP A 89 -9.84 7.21 5.42
N CYS A 90 -10.44 7.25 6.62
CA CYS A 90 -10.11 8.22 7.66
C CYS A 90 -8.65 8.06 8.12
N GLU A 91 -8.24 6.84 8.46
CA GLU A 91 -6.87 6.57 8.92
C GLU A 91 -5.83 6.78 7.81
N SER A 92 -6.14 6.37 6.57
CA SER A 92 -5.30 6.67 5.40
C SER A 92 -5.09 8.16 5.22
N SER A 93 -6.16 8.97 5.37
CA SER A 93 -6.09 10.42 5.30
C SER A 93 -5.24 11.02 6.43
N ARG A 94 -5.38 10.49 7.66
CA ARG A 94 -4.57 10.90 8.81
C ARG A 94 -3.09 10.61 8.60
N PHE A 95 -2.74 9.41 8.14
CA PHE A 95 -1.35 9.05 7.85
C PHE A 95 -0.77 9.91 6.73
N ASN A 96 -1.53 10.15 5.66
CA ASN A 96 -1.10 11.04 4.57
C ASN A 96 -0.89 12.49 5.06
N SER A 97 -1.75 12.99 5.94
CA SER A 97 -1.57 14.31 6.55
C SER A 97 -0.30 14.37 7.41
N ASN A 98 -0.05 13.34 8.22
CA ASN A 98 1.15 13.28 9.06
C ASN A 98 2.43 13.19 8.21
N ILE A 99 2.44 12.37 7.15
CA ILE A 99 3.54 12.30 6.20
C ILE A 99 3.79 13.67 5.58
N THR A 100 2.73 14.36 5.15
CA THR A 100 2.85 15.69 4.54
C THR A 100 3.47 16.70 5.52
N LYS A 101 3.03 16.71 6.78
CA LYS A 101 3.60 17.56 7.84
C LYS A 101 5.08 17.26 8.07
N VAL A 102 5.45 15.99 8.23
CA VAL A 102 6.86 15.59 8.41
C VAL A 102 7.72 16.01 7.21
N LEU A 103 7.19 15.86 5.99
CA LEU A 103 7.89 16.31 4.78
C LEU A 103 8.06 17.84 4.74
N GLU A 104 7.07 18.61 5.19
CA GLU A 104 7.17 20.06 5.32
C GLU A 104 8.18 20.48 6.38
N ASP A 105 8.16 19.85 7.55
CA ASP A 105 9.13 20.10 8.63
C ASP A 105 10.56 19.78 8.18
N LEU A 106 10.76 18.66 7.48
CA LEU A 106 12.05 18.30 6.90
C LEU A 106 12.50 19.32 5.85
N LYS A 107 11.61 19.76 4.95
CA LYS A 107 11.92 20.83 3.98
C LYS A 107 12.30 22.13 4.69
N GLN A 108 11.59 22.48 5.77
CA GLN A 108 11.84 23.71 6.52
C GLN A 108 13.15 23.63 7.30
N SER A 109 13.45 22.50 7.94
CA SER A 109 14.75 22.27 8.60
C SER A 109 15.91 22.37 7.61
N PHE A 110 15.77 21.82 6.41
CA PHE A 110 16.77 21.93 5.35
C PHE A 110 16.98 23.39 4.91
N LYS A 111 15.89 24.15 4.70
CA LYS A 111 15.97 25.59 4.41
C LYS A 111 16.66 26.38 5.54
N ASN A 112 16.38 26.04 6.80
CA ASN A 112 16.99 26.71 7.96
C ASN A 112 18.51 26.42 8.04
N ILE A 113 18.92 25.17 7.81
CA ILE A 113 20.35 24.80 7.73
C ILE A 113 21.06 25.58 6.61
N GLN A 114 20.42 25.72 5.44
CA GLN A 114 20.96 26.53 4.35
C GLN A 114 21.10 28.02 4.71
N ARG A 115 20.14 28.60 5.43
CA ARG A 115 20.18 30.01 5.88
C ARG A 115 21.26 30.26 6.94
N MET A 116 21.44 29.33 7.88
CA MET A 116 22.52 29.42 8.89
C MET A 116 23.91 29.41 8.26
N SER A 117 24.12 28.70 7.14
CA SER A 117 25.38 28.76 6.38
C SER A 117 25.60 30.04 5.56
N THR A 118 24.64 30.98 5.55
CA THR A 118 24.73 32.25 4.81
C THR A 118 24.77 33.50 5.69
N GLN A 119 24.64 33.36 7.02
CA GLN A 119 24.52 34.49 7.96
C GLN A 119 25.76 34.70 8.85
N ASP A 120 26.91 34.19 8.42
CA ASP A 120 28.24 34.53 8.93
C ASP A 120 29.02 35.25 7.82
N GLY A 121 28.76 36.56 7.67
CA GLY A 121 29.31 37.34 6.56
C GLY A 121 29.22 38.86 6.69
N SER A 122 29.13 39.41 7.90
CA SER A 122 29.23 40.87 8.13
C SER A 122 29.74 41.20 9.55
N ALA A 123 30.86 40.60 9.93
CA ALA A 123 31.80 41.19 10.88
C ALA A 123 33.17 40.63 10.53
N SER A 124 34.05 41.49 10.00
CA SER A 124 35.41 41.13 9.61
C SER A 124 36.13 40.43 10.76
N LEU A 125 36.58 39.20 10.51
CA LEU A 125 37.89 38.64 10.86
C LEU A 125 37.98 37.24 10.23
N ASP A 126 39.13 37.00 9.60
CA ASP A 126 39.62 35.77 8.97
C ASP A 126 39.06 34.44 9.52
N GLY A 127 38.51 33.57 8.65
CA GLY A 127 38.07 32.22 9.05
C GLY A 127 36.92 31.62 8.24
N SER A 128 37.23 31.11 7.05
CA SER A 128 36.31 30.34 6.18
C SER A 128 35.57 29.18 6.88
N MET A 129 34.27 29.30 7.11
CA MET A 129 33.36 28.16 7.36
C MET A 129 32.08 28.23 6.54
N LYS A 130 32.23 28.13 5.21
CA LYS A 130 31.18 27.53 4.36
C LYS A 130 30.94 26.11 4.85
N ALA A 131 29.72 25.77 5.25
CA ALA A 131 29.30 24.42 5.61
C ALA A 131 29.77 23.43 4.52
N LYS A 132 30.86 22.73 4.82
CA LYS A 132 31.49 21.76 3.92
C LYS A 132 30.44 20.69 3.62
N ARG A 133 30.23 20.38 2.34
CA ARG A 133 29.68 19.08 1.93
C ARG A 133 30.52 18.02 2.63
N THR A 134 30.03 17.48 3.73
CA THR A 134 30.76 16.47 4.51
C THR A 134 30.74 15.20 3.66
N ASN A 135 31.85 14.94 2.98
CA ASN A 135 32.12 13.62 2.44
C ASN A 135 31.94 12.61 3.58
N TYR A 136 31.42 11.41 3.27
CA TYR A 136 31.39 10.32 4.24
C TYR A 136 32.76 10.19 4.92
N PRO A 137 32.81 9.88 6.24
CA PRO A 137 34.06 9.69 6.96
C PRO A 137 35.05 8.87 6.13
N LYS A 138 36.35 9.22 6.19
CA LYS A 138 37.37 8.57 5.35
C LYS A 138 37.33 7.04 5.47
N GLN A 139 37.03 6.54 6.66
CA GLN A 139 36.82 5.12 6.95
C GLN A 139 35.64 4.53 6.17
N THR A 140 34.45 5.12 6.25
CA THR A 140 33.26 4.73 5.47
C THR A 140 33.53 4.76 3.97
N SER A 141 34.12 5.86 3.48
CA SER A 141 34.49 6.00 2.06
C SER A 141 35.50 4.95 1.62
N HIS A 142 36.45 4.57 2.48
CA HIS A 142 37.46 3.56 2.19
C HIS A 142 36.85 2.16 2.09
N ILE A 143 35.98 1.78 3.03
CA ILE A 143 35.28 0.47 3.03
C ILE A 143 34.48 0.30 1.73
N LEU A 144 33.71 1.31 1.35
CA LEU A 144 32.86 1.25 0.17
C LEU A 144 33.66 1.27 -1.15
N LYS A 145 34.73 2.08 -1.21
CA LYS A 145 35.63 2.10 -2.38
C LYS A 145 36.39 0.80 -2.54
N LYS A 146 36.84 0.19 -1.45
CA LYS A 146 37.53 -1.10 -1.45
C LYS A 146 36.63 -2.19 -2.03
N TRP A 147 35.40 -2.31 -1.54
CA TRP A 147 34.43 -3.26 -2.08
C TRP A 147 34.17 -3.01 -3.58
N LEU A 148 34.04 -1.75 -4.00
CA LEU A 148 33.82 -1.40 -5.42
C LEU A 148 35.02 -1.74 -6.32
N GLN A 149 36.25 -1.63 -5.82
CA GLN A 149 37.46 -2.01 -6.54
C GLN A 149 37.54 -3.53 -6.71
N GLU A 150 37.26 -4.28 -5.65
CA GLU A 150 37.23 -5.75 -5.65
C GLU A 150 36.14 -6.28 -6.61
N ASN A 151 34.99 -5.59 -6.67
CA ASN A 151 33.83 -5.95 -7.50
C ASN A 151 33.69 -5.09 -8.76
N ALA A 152 34.79 -4.59 -9.32
CA ALA A 152 34.74 -3.69 -10.47
C ALA A 152 34.17 -4.34 -11.75
N LYS A 153 34.15 -5.68 -11.84
CA LYS A 153 33.54 -6.43 -12.96
C LYS A 153 32.02 -6.48 -12.86
N ASP A 154 31.49 -6.65 -11.64
CA ASP A 154 30.06 -6.71 -11.35
C ASP A 154 29.73 -5.85 -10.10
N PRO A 155 29.55 -4.54 -10.26
CA PRO A 155 29.44 -3.59 -9.14
C PRO A 155 28.02 -3.53 -8.56
N TYR A 156 27.39 -4.68 -8.35
CA TYR A 156 26.04 -4.84 -7.82
C TYR A 156 26.09 -5.73 -6.58
N PRO A 157 26.14 -5.16 -5.36
CA PRO A 157 26.18 -5.97 -4.16
C PRO A 157 24.88 -6.76 -4.01
N SER A 158 25.01 -8.04 -3.67
CA SER A 158 23.90 -8.89 -3.25
C SER A 158 23.27 -8.37 -1.95
N ASP A 159 22.07 -8.83 -1.61
CA ASP A 159 21.39 -8.36 -0.38
C ASP A 159 22.15 -8.73 0.90
N THR A 160 22.86 -9.87 0.88
CA THR A 160 23.77 -10.28 1.96
C THR A 160 24.97 -9.33 2.07
N GLU A 161 25.58 -8.94 0.96
CA GLU A 161 26.70 -7.99 0.96
C GLU A 161 26.27 -6.58 1.39
N LYS A 162 25.07 -6.15 0.97
CA LYS A 162 24.49 -4.88 1.44
C LYS A 162 24.32 -4.90 2.96
N ALA A 163 23.86 -6.00 3.56
CA ALA A 163 23.72 -6.10 5.01
C ALA A 163 25.07 -5.94 5.73
N ILE A 164 26.11 -6.65 5.26
CA ILE A 164 27.48 -6.56 5.82
C ILE A 164 28.04 -5.14 5.67
N LEU A 165 27.82 -4.50 4.52
CA LEU A 165 28.31 -3.14 4.28
C LEU A 165 27.60 -2.11 5.16
N ARG A 166 26.29 -2.27 5.41
CA ARG A 166 25.54 -1.40 6.33
C ARG A 166 26.06 -1.51 7.75
N GLU A 167 26.29 -2.74 8.23
CA GLU A 167 26.86 -2.99 9.55
C GLU A 167 28.25 -2.33 9.70
N LYS A 168 29.12 -2.49 8.70
CA LYS A 168 30.48 -1.93 8.72
C LYS A 168 30.53 -0.40 8.57
N THR A 169 29.54 0.20 7.90
CA THR A 169 29.57 1.63 7.57
C THR A 169 28.62 2.48 8.41
N GLY A 170 27.69 1.85 9.14
CA GLY A 170 26.62 2.52 9.87
C GLY A 170 25.61 3.25 8.96
N LEU A 171 25.62 2.96 7.65
CA LEU A 171 24.76 3.63 6.69
C LEU A 171 23.39 2.96 6.61
N ASP A 172 22.36 3.78 6.43
CA ASP A 172 21.03 3.28 6.07
C ASP A 172 21.04 2.66 4.67
N ALA A 173 20.10 1.74 4.41
CA ALA A 173 19.94 1.08 3.12
C ALA A 173 19.83 2.09 1.96
N THR A 174 19.12 3.20 2.18
CA THR A 174 18.95 4.26 1.18
C THR A 174 20.27 4.97 0.89
N GLN A 175 21.05 5.28 1.93
CA GLN A 175 22.35 5.95 1.81
C GLN A 175 23.37 5.06 1.09
N LEU A 176 23.39 3.77 1.43
CA LEU A 176 24.25 2.78 0.78
C LEU A 176 23.90 2.62 -0.71
N ASN A 177 22.60 2.52 -1.03
CA ASN A 177 22.15 2.39 -2.41
C ASN A 177 22.49 3.64 -3.24
N ASN A 178 22.25 4.84 -2.69
CA ASN A 178 22.60 6.10 -3.33
C ASN A 178 24.12 6.25 -3.54
N TRP A 179 24.93 5.78 -2.58
CA TRP A 179 26.37 5.74 -2.73
C TRP A 179 26.79 4.85 -3.91
N PHE A 180 26.26 3.63 -4.01
CA PHE A 180 26.60 2.71 -5.09
C PHE A 180 26.16 3.20 -6.47
N ILE A 181 24.97 3.80 -6.57
CA ILE A 181 24.51 4.41 -7.82
C ILE A 181 25.47 5.52 -8.26
N ASN A 182 25.86 6.41 -7.35
CA ASN A 182 26.76 7.51 -7.67
C ASN A 182 28.20 7.04 -7.93
N ALA A 183 28.69 6.08 -7.16
CA ALA A 183 30.03 5.51 -7.30
C ALA A 183 30.20 4.74 -8.62
N ARG A 184 29.17 4.01 -9.08
CA ARG A 184 29.18 3.41 -10.42
C ARG A 184 29.25 4.45 -11.54
N ARG A 185 28.59 5.60 -11.39
CA ARG A 185 28.64 6.66 -12.40
C ARG A 185 29.95 7.44 -12.39
N ARG A 186 30.56 7.65 -11.21
CA ARG A 186 31.68 8.58 -11.04
C ARG A 186 33.03 7.96 -10.75
N ILE A 187 33.09 6.73 -10.23
CA ILE A 187 34.34 6.08 -9.81
C ILE A 187 34.65 4.91 -10.73
N LEU A 188 33.65 4.10 -11.07
CA LEU A 188 33.82 2.92 -11.91
C LEU A 188 34.42 3.22 -13.31
N PRO A 189 34.06 4.30 -14.03
CA PRO A 189 34.66 4.60 -15.33
C PRO A 189 36.18 4.78 -15.22
N PHE A 190 36.65 5.53 -14.22
CA PHE A 190 38.08 5.73 -13.97
C PHE A 190 38.79 4.45 -13.52
N LEU A 191 38.14 3.61 -12.71
CA LEU A 191 38.71 2.32 -12.29
C LEU A 191 38.87 1.36 -13.48
N ARG A 192 37.88 1.31 -14.38
CA ARG A 192 37.96 0.48 -15.59
C ARG A 192 39.02 1.00 -16.56
N GLU A 193 39.14 2.31 -16.70
CA GLU A 193 40.16 2.92 -17.56
C GLU A 193 41.58 2.69 -17.02
N ASN A 194 41.80 2.85 -15.71
CA ASN A 194 43.10 2.56 -15.08
C ASN A 194 43.48 1.08 -15.16
N ASN A 195 42.53 0.16 -14.97
CA ASN A 195 42.78 -1.27 -15.12
C ASN A 195 43.12 -1.67 -16.57
N ASN A 196 42.60 -0.93 -17.56
CA ASN A 196 42.93 -1.15 -18.98
C ASN A 196 44.30 -0.58 -19.35
N ARG A 197 44.71 0.54 -18.75
CA ARG A 197 46.06 1.14 -18.97
C ARG A 197 47.19 0.25 -18.43
N HIS A 198 47.04 -0.29 -17.22
CA HIS A 198 48.06 -1.21 -16.67
C HIS A 198 48.15 -2.57 -17.37
N LYS A 199 47.09 -3.03 -18.05
CA LYS A 199 47.17 -4.20 -18.93
C LYS A 199 47.87 -3.91 -20.27
N GLY A 200 47.91 -2.65 -20.71
CA GLY A 200 48.66 -2.24 -21.90
C GLY A 200 50.17 -2.18 -21.65
N GLU A 201 50.59 -1.80 -20.44
CA GLU A 201 52.01 -1.67 -20.07
C GLU A 201 52.69 -3.02 -19.78
N MET A 202 51.93 -4.04 -19.36
CA MET A 202 52.46 -5.40 -19.10
C MET A 202 52.59 -6.27 -20.37
N ASN A 203 52.12 -5.79 -21.52
CA ASN A 203 52.24 -6.50 -22.81
C ASN A 203 53.37 -5.93 -23.69
N HIS A 204 54.29 -5.15 -23.11
CA HIS A 204 55.45 -4.58 -23.81
C HIS A 204 56.77 -4.77 -23.07
N ASN A 205 56.88 -5.83 -22.28
CA ASN A 205 58.17 -6.27 -21.73
C ASN A 205 58.39 -7.75 -22.04
#